data_AF-S3N3Y3-F1
#
_entry.id   AF-S3N3Y3-F1
#
_cell.length_a   1.000
_cell.length_b   1.000
_cell.length_c   1.000
_cell.angle_alpha   90.00
_cell.angle_beta   90.00
_cell.angle_gamma   90.00
#
_symmetry.space_group_name_H-M   'P 1'
#
loop_
_entity.id
_entity.type
_entity.pdbx_description
1 polymer ?
#
loop_
_entity_poly.entity_id
_entity_poly.type
_entity_poly.pdbx_seq_one_letter_code
_entity_poly.pdbx_strand_id
1 'polypeptide(L)'
;MHVMNLTMSDIQRYLNEHFLVALKPTHNWFFVKNNLFKVDLNWLNSLDEDKKFNVVEAYFYTNIFYASYECEYRSKKYKLVIDVYIKPKLLGETYVGFEYELGFNLFKMEKKTKILESIEFLVKQIDDVVTIMNHIFLAASLDLEENIQNNTLQIAKKLESFVGQHQLGEVINDDDLSEICGN
;
A
#
# COMPACT_ATOMS: atom_id res chain seq x y z
N MET A 1 -27.39 -11.48 18.30
CA MET A 1 -26.06 -11.66 17.68
C MET A 1 -25.15 -12.18 18.77
N HIS A 2 -24.54 -13.35 18.62
CA HIS A 2 -23.68 -13.92 19.67
C HIS A 2 -22.28 -13.32 19.51
N VAL A 3 -21.79 -12.62 20.53
CA VAL A 3 -20.47 -11.99 20.52
C VAL A 3 -19.41 -13.08 20.64
N MET A 4 -18.46 -13.12 19.70
CA MET A 4 -17.36 -14.10 19.74
C MET A 4 -16.30 -13.70 20.76
N ASN A 5 -16.15 -14.50 21.83
CA ASN A 5 -15.07 -14.32 22.79
C ASN A 5 -13.76 -14.95 22.28
N LEU A 6 -13.05 -14.23 21.41
CA LEU A 6 -11.71 -14.62 20.93
C LEU A 6 -10.59 -14.05 21.82
N THR A 7 -9.46 -14.74 21.89
CA THR A 7 -8.23 -14.17 22.46
C THR A 7 -7.44 -13.39 21.39
N MET A 8 -6.47 -12.56 21.80
CA MET A 8 -5.57 -11.89 20.83
C MET A 8 -4.76 -12.89 19.99
N SER A 9 -4.43 -14.07 20.53
CA SER A 9 -3.80 -15.14 19.77
C SER A 9 -4.71 -15.73 18.70
N ASP A 10 -6.02 -15.86 18.99
CA ASP A 10 -6.98 -16.36 17.99
C ASP A 10 -7.16 -15.37 16.85
N ILE A 11 -7.18 -14.07 17.17
CA ILE A 11 -7.23 -12.97 16.20
C ILE A 11 -5.99 -13.01 15.31
N GLN A 12 -4.80 -13.10 15.89
CA GLN A 12 -3.55 -13.15 15.13
C GLN A 12 -3.49 -14.39 14.22
N ARG A 13 -3.95 -15.54 14.72
CA ARG A 13 -4.06 -16.76 13.92
C ARG A 13 -5.00 -16.56 12.73
N TYR A 14 -6.19 -16.00 12.97
CA TYR A 14 -7.16 -15.72 11.91
C TYR A 14 -6.56 -14.81 10.83
N LEU A 15 -5.91 -13.71 11.22
CA LEU A 15 -5.28 -12.78 10.28
C LEU A 15 -4.19 -13.46 9.47
N ASN A 16 -3.35 -14.29 10.09
CA ASN A 16 -2.30 -15.02 9.38
C ASN A 16 -2.85 -16.06 8.39
N GLU A 17 -3.99 -16.70 8.70
CA GLU A 17 -4.67 -17.62 7.77
C GLU A 17 -5.30 -16.88 6.58
N HIS A 18 -5.67 -15.62 6.77
CA HIS A 18 -6.27 -14.75 5.76
C HIS A 18 -5.27 -13.78 5.12
N PHE A 19 -3.97 -14.05 5.29
CA PHE A 19 -2.93 -13.31 4.61
C PHE A 19 -3.07 -13.51 3.08
N LEU A 20 -2.93 -12.44 2.31
CA LEU A 20 -3.03 -12.56 0.85
C LEU A 20 -1.87 -13.38 0.26
N VAL A 21 -2.17 -14.15 -0.79
CA VAL A 21 -1.17 -14.97 -1.49
C VAL A 21 0.00 -14.11 -2.01
N ALA A 22 1.18 -14.73 -2.05
CA ALA A 22 2.49 -14.12 -2.25
C ALA A 22 2.51 -13.01 -3.31
N LEU A 23 2.85 -11.81 -2.83
CA LEU A 23 3.53 -10.81 -3.64
C LEU A 23 4.70 -11.48 -4.39
N LYS A 24 4.96 -11.01 -5.61
CA LYS A 24 6.02 -11.55 -6.47
C LYS A 24 7.16 -10.54 -6.62
N PRO A 25 7.86 -10.17 -5.52
CA PRO A 25 9.02 -9.33 -5.66
C PRO A 25 10.11 -10.04 -6.44
N THR A 26 10.76 -9.25 -7.27
CA THR A 26 12.02 -9.54 -7.92
C THR A 26 13.19 -9.29 -6.96
N HIS A 27 14.37 -9.71 -7.39
CA HIS A 27 15.63 -9.47 -6.67
C HIS A 27 15.82 -7.96 -6.40
N ASN A 28 16.39 -7.60 -5.24
CA ASN A 28 16.67 -6.24 -4.76
C ASN A 28 15.51 -5.47 -4.08
N TRP A 29 14.33 -6.09 -3.92
CA TRP A 29 13.31 -5.53 -3.03
C TRP A 29 13.59 -5.86 -1.57
N PHE A 30 13.52 -4.85 -0.71
CA PHE A 30 13.59 -4.96 0.74
C PHE A 30 12.21 -4.70 1.34
N PHE A 31 11.75 -5.62 2.20
CA PHE A 31 10.44 -5.56 2.86
C PHE A 31 10.61 -5.23 4.34
N VAL A 32 9.97 -4.15 4.79
CA VAL A 32 9.96 -3.78 6.22
C VAL A 32 8.68 -4.26 6.90
N LYS A 33 7.54 -4.12 6.20
CA LYS A 33 6.23 -4.48 6.73
C LYS A 33 5.37 -5.07 5.61
N ASN A 34 4.64 -6.14 5.94
CA ASN A 34 3.65 -6.71 5.06
C ASN A 34 2.49 -7.23 5.92
N ASN A 35 1.41 -6.46 5.95
CA ASN A 35 0.16 -6.76 6.65
C ASN A 35 -1.03 -6.69 5.67
N LEU A 36 -0.84 -7.20 4.46
CA LEU A 36 -1.90 -7.28 3.46
C LEU A 36 -2.83 -8.47 3.77
N PHE A 37 -3.92 -8.20 4.48
CA PHE A 37 -4.90 -9.20 4.92
C PHE A 37 -6.21 -9.13 4.13
N LYS A 38 -6.75 -10.30 3.77
CA LYS A 38 -8.12 -10.42 3.25
C LYS A 38 -9.10 -10.64 4.39
N VAL A 39 -9.51 -9.55 5.03
CA VAL A 39 -10.37 -9.61 6.23
C VAL A 39 -11.83 -9.77 5.84
N ASP A 40 -12.50 -10.76 6.41
CA ASP A 40 -13.97 -10.84 6.39
C ASP A 40 -14.56 -9.78 7.33
N LEU A 41 -15.35 -8.87 6.77
CA LEU A 41 -16.05 -7.82 7.52
C LEU A 41 -17.10 -8.39 8.48
N ASN A 42 -17.72 -9.55 8.17
CA ASN A 42 -18.67 -10.18 9.08
C ASN A 42 -17.96 -10.66 10.34
N TRP A 43 -16.79 -11.27 10.18
CA TRP A 43 -15.92 -11.64 11.29
C TRP A 43 -15.52 -10.41 12.11
N LEU A 44 -14.98 -9.37 11.47
CA LEU A 44 -14.53 -8.15 12.15
C LEU A 44 -15.67 -7.49 12.94
N ASN A 45 -16.86 -7.41 12.36
CA ASN A 45 -18.03 -6.82 13.02
C ASN A 45 -18.60 -7.68 14.14
N SER A 46 -18.34 -9.00 14.14
CA SER A 46 -18.79 -9.94 15.18
C SER A 46 -17.97 -9.91 16.48
N LEU A 47 -16.80 -9.25 16.44
CA LEU A 47 -15.95 -9.05 17.62
C LEU A 47 -16.60 -8.06 18.60
N ASP A 48 -16.32 -8.24 19.89
CA ASP A 48 -16.59 -7.21 20.89
C ASP A 48 -15.83 -5.91 20.60
N GLU A 49 -16.33 -4.78 21.10
CA GLU A 49 -15.81 -3.44 20.79
C GLU A 49 -14.33 -3.28 21.13
N ASP A 50 -13.88 -3.77 22.29
CA ASP A 50 -12.48 -3.67 22.71
C ASP A 50 -11.55 -4.42 21.75
N LYS A 51 -11.90 -5.66 21.39
CA LYS A 51 -11.10 -6.44 20.42
C LYS A 51 -11.16 -5.85 19.03
N LYS A 52 -12.34 -5.41 18.60
CA LYS A 52 -12.54 -4.75 17.31
C LYS A 52 -11.65 -3.51 17.21
N PHE A 53 -11.61 -2.68 18.25
CA PHE A 53 -10.73 -1.52 18.34
C PHE A 53 -9.26 -1.94 18.25
N ASN A 54 -8.83 -2.90 19.07
CA ASN A 54 -7.44 -3.38 19.07
C ASN A 54 -6.98 -3.92 17.71
N VAL A 55 -7.84 -4.67 17.01
CA VAL A 55 -7.54 -5.17 15.65
C VAL A 55 -7.36 -4.01 14.69
N VAL A 56 -8.28 -3.07 14.70
CA VAL A 56 -8.29 -1.97 13.73
C VAL A 56 -7.14 -1.01 13.99
N GLU A 57 -6.84 -0.69 15.24
CA GLU A 57 -5.69 0.14 15.61
C GLU A 57 -4.36 -0.53 15.22
N ALA A 58 -4.18 -1.82 15.56
CA ALA A 58 -2.92 -2.51 15.33
C ALA A 58 -2.66 -2.82 13.85
N TYR A 59 -3.70 -3.13 13.09
CA TYR A 59 -3.56 -3.66 11.72
C TYR A 59 -4.13 -2.78 10.63
N PHE A 60 -5.04 -1.84 10.90
CA PHE A 60 -5.79 -1.11 9.86
C PHE A 60 -5.83 0.43 9.98
N TYR A 61 -5.19 1.07 10.97
CA TYR A 61 -5.05 2.53 11.01
C TYR A 61 -3.61 3.02 10.78
N THR A 62 -2.77 2.19 10.16
CA THR A 62 -1.35 2.50 9.94
C THR A 62 -0.94 2.18 8.50
N ASN A 63 0.29 2.55 8.16
CA ASN A 63 0.98 1.96 7.02
C ASN A 63 0.98 0.43 7.21
N ILE A 64 0.28 -0.32 6.37
CA ILE A 64 0.18 -1.78 6.45
C ILE A 64 1.22 -2.49 5.59
N PHE A 65 1.85 -1.78 4.68
CA PHE A 65 2.87 -2.35 3.81
C PHE A 65 3.94 -1.32 3.50
N TYR A 66 5.20 -1.74 3.61
CA TYR A 66 6.34 -0.94 3.20
C TYR A 66 7.39 -1.83 2.54
N ALA A 67 7.75 -1.49 1.31
CA ALA A 67 8.88 -2.07 0.62
C ALA A 67 9.69 -1.02 -0.14
N SER A 68 10.95 -1.32 -0.39
CA SER A 68 11.81 -0.46 -1.19
C SER A 68 12.75 -1.21 -2.09
N TYR A 69 13.01 -0.66 -3.27
CA TYR A 69 14.01 -1.11 -4.23
C TYR A 69 15.13 -0.08 -4.30
N GLU A 70 16.37 -0.50 -4.09
CA GLU A 70 17.54 0.38 -4.15
C GLU A 70 18.45 -0.01 -5.31
N CYS A 71 18.94 0.99 -6.05
CA CYS A 71 19.95 0.81 -7.10
C CYS A 71 20.97 1.95 -7.09
N GLU A 72 22.11 1.74 -7.75
CA GLU A 72 23.20 2.72 -7.82
C GLU A 72 23.61 2.99 -9.27
N TYR A 73 23.72 4.27 -9.63
CA TYR A 73 24.24 4.70 -10.94
C TYR A 73 25.19 5.88 -10.78
N ARG A 74 26.40 5.78 -11.35
CA ARG A 74 27.48 6.79 -11.24
C ARG A 74 27.72 7.24 -9.80
N SER A 75 27.80 6.28 -8.88
CA SER A 75 27.98 6.51 -7.43
C SER A 75 26.87 7.32 -6.75
N LYS A 76 25.70 7.41 -7.37
CA LYS A 76 24.49 7.99 -6.80
C LYS A 76 23.51 6.88 -6.51
N LYS A 77 22.95 6.89 -5.30
CA LYS A 77 21.95 5.91 -4.87
C LYS A 77 20.55 6.41 -5.16
N TYR A 78 19.70 5.51 -5.61
CA TYR A 78 18.30 5.75 -5.91
C TYR A 78 17.46 4.75 -5.13
N LYS A 79 16.32 5.19 -4.65
CA LYS A 79 15.41 4.37 -3.84
C LYS A 79 13.98 4.57 -4.32
N LEU A 80 13.37 3.50 -4.80
CA LEU A 80 11.92 3.46 -5.03
C LEU A 80 11.27 2.90 -3.77
N VAL A 81 10.28 3.59 -3.24
CA VAL A 81 9.50 3.17 -2.07
C VAL A 81 8.06 2.92 -2.49
N ILE A 82 7.50 1.83 -1.96
CA ILE A 82 6.08 1.52 -2.00
C ILE A 82 5.58 1.53 -0.56
N ASP A 83 4.54 2.29 -0.32
CA ASP A 83 3.79 2.28 0.93
C ASP A 83 2.29 2.07 0.67
N VAL A 84 1.65 1.33 1.57
CA VAL A 84 0.19 1.14 1.55
C VAL A 84 -0.37 1.52 2.89
N TYR A 85 -1.30 2.46 2.89
CA TYR A 85 -2.16 2.78 4.01
C TYR A 85 -3.54 2.21 3.76
N ILE A 86 -4.27 1.94 4.83
CA ILE A 86 -5.64 1.48 4.77
C ILE A 86 -6.52 2.40 5.60
N LYS A 87 -7.71 2.69 5.08
CA LYS A 87 -8.76 3.51 5.68
C LYS A 87 -10.02 2.64 5.81
N PRO A 88 -10.37 2.18 7.01
CA PRO A 88 -11.62 1.46 7.23
C PRO A 88 -12.83 2.35 6.93
N LYS A 89 -13.83 1.81 6.23
CA LYS A 89 -15.10 2.49 5.97
C LYS A 89 -16.14 2.06 6.98
N LEU A 90 -16.84 3.05 7.54
CA LEU A 90 -17.89 2.87 8.53
C LEU A 90 -19.24 3.35 7.99
N LEU A 91 -20.28 2.57 8.29
CA LEU A 91 -21.68 3.02 8.23
C LEU A 91 -22.25 2.91 9.65
N GLY A 92 -22.30 4.04 10.35
CA GLY A 92 -22.49 4.05 11.80
C GLY A 92 -21.30 3.35 12.48
N GLU A 93 -21.57 2.31 13.27
CA GLU A 93 -20.55 1.53 14.00
C GLU A 93 -20.13 0.24 13.25
N THR A 94 -20.65 0.03 12.04
CA THR A 94 -20.39 -1.19 11.25
C THR A 94 -19.33 -0.92 10.19
N TYR A 95 -18.29 -1.75 10.15
CA TYR A 95 -17.32 -1.74 9.06
C TYR A 95 -17.94 -2.31 7.78
N VAL A 96 -17.98 -1.50 6.73
CA VAL A 96 -18.60 -1.85 5.44
C VAL A 96 -17.59 -2.05 4.32
N GLY A 97 -16.32 -1.75 4.57
CA GLY A 97 -15.26 -1.90 3.58
C GLY A 97 -13.94 -1.30 4.05
N PHE A 98 -12.97 -1.33 3.16
CA PHE A 98 -11.68 -0.67 3.30
C PHE A 98 -11.38 0.12 2.03
N GLU A 99 -10.71 1.25 2.18
CA GLU A 99 -10.01 1.96 1.12
C GLU A 99 -8.52 1.87 1.36
N TYR A 100 -7.74 1.89 0.29
CA TYR A 100 -6.29 1.77 0.36
C TYR A 100 -5.67 2.96 -0.35
N GLU A 101 -4.68 3.57 0.29
CA GLU A 101 -3.85 4.60 -0.34
C GLU A 101 -2.48 4.00 -0.63
N LEU A 102 -2.12 3.98 -1.91
CA LEU A 102 -0.90 3.39 -2.42
C LEU A 102 0.04 4.51 -2.84
N GLY A 103 1.13 4.69 -2.12
CA GLY A 103 2.18 5.66 -2.42
C GLY A 103 3.35 5.04 -3.17
N PHE A 104 3.81 5.71 -4.21
CA PHE A 104 4.98 5.33 -5.01
C PHE A 104 5.95 6.50 -5.12
N ASN A 105 7.11 6.37 -4.49
CA ASN A 105 8.05 7.47 -4.38
C ASN A 105 9.44 7.06 -4.86
N LEU A 106 9.93 7.69 -5.93
CA LEU A 106 11.29 7.52 -6.41
C LEU A 106 12.18 8.66 -5.89
N PHE A 107 13.16 8.29 -5.07
CA PHE A 107 14.11 9.22 -4.48
C PHE A 107 15.49 9.09 -5.09
N LYS A 108 16.18 10.23 -5.15
CA LYS A 108 17.63 10.31 -5.27
C LYS A 108 18.24 10.57 -3.89
N MET A 109 19.06 9.64 -3.42
CA MET A 109 19.66 9.68 -2.10
C MET A 109 20.98 10.48 -2.18
N GLU A 110 20.91 11.77 -1.84
CA GLU A 110 22.06 12.67 -1.69
C GLU A 110 22.07 13.25 -0.26
N LYS A 111 22.98 14.19 0.05
CA LYS A 111 23.01 14.87 1.38
C LYS A 111 21.64 15.45 1.78
N LYS A 112 20.85 15.87 0.79
CA LYS A 112 19.42 16.12 0.92
C LYS A 112 18.71 15.19 -0.05
N THR A 113 17.84 14.33 0.45
CA THR A 113 17.02 13.43 -0.37
C THR A 113 16.14 14.27 -1.30
N LYS A 114 16.17 13.96 -2.60
CA LYS A 114 15.33 14.62 -3.60
C LYS A 114 14.31 13.63 -4.14
N ILE A 115 13.04 14.00 -4.14
CA ILE A 115 11.98 13.26 -4.85
C ILE A 115 12.15 13.52 -6.35
N LEU A 116 12.21 12.45 -7.14
CA LEU A 116 12.31 12.49 -8.59
C LEU A 116 10.94 12.27 -9.24
N GLU A 117 10.20 11.29 -8.76
CA GLU A 117 8.82 11.00 -9.15
C GLU A 117 8.04 10.62 -7.89
N SER A 118 6.78 11.05 -7.83
CA SER A 118 5.80 10.60 -6.84
C SER A 118 4.46 10.38 -7.53
N ILE A 119 3.74 9.35 -7.12
CA ILE A 119 2.34 9.17 -7.48
C ILE A 119 1.62 8.40 -6.38
N GLU A 120 0.38 8.77 -6.13
CA GLU A 120 -0.48 8.15 -5.13
C GLU A 120 -1.79 7.70 -5.76
N PHE A 121 -2.32 6.58 -5.29
CA PHE A 121 -3.58 6.03 -5.77
C PHE A 121 -4.52 5.72 -4.62
N LEU A 122 -5.80 6.05 -4.81
CA LEU A 122 -6.90 5.53 -4.02
C LEU A 122 -7.42 4.24 -4.68
N VAL A 123 -7.40 3.14 -3.93
CA VAL A 123 -7.76 1.80 -4.40
C VAL A 123 -8.84 1.22 -3.51
N LYS A 124 -9.88 0.63 -4.10
CA LYS A 124 -11.08 0.20 -3.38
C LYS A 124 -11.04 -1.27 -2.94
N GLN A 125 -10.14 -2.08 -3.51
CA GLN A 125 -10.03 -3.51 -3.20
C GLN A 125 -8.59 -3.94 -3.03
N ILE A 126 -8.34 -4.80 -2.05
CA ILE A 126 -6.99 -5.27 -1.74
C ILE A 126 -6.40 -6.18 -2.85
N ASP A 127 -7.24 -6.87 -3.61
CA ASP A 127 -6.79 -7.67 -4.75
C ASP A 127 -6.24 -6.75 -5.88
N ASP A 128 -6.80 -5.55 -6.03
CA ASP A 128 -6.30 -4.52 -6.97
C ASP A 128 -4.97 -3.94 -6.48
N VAL A 129 -4.83 -3.69 -5.17
CA VAL A 129 -3.56 -3.30 -4.52
C VAL A 129 -2.44 -4.30 -4.86
N VAL A 130 -2.70 -5.59 -4.68
CA VAL A 130 -1.74 -6.67 -5.00
C VAL A 130 -1.39 -6.68 -6.49
N THR A 131 -2.36 -6.44 -7.37
CA THR A 131 -2.15 -6.36 -8.82
C THR A 131 -1.21 -5.22 -9.18
N ILE A 132 -1.46 -4.03 -8.64
CA ILE A 132 -0.63 -2.83 -8.85
C ILE A 132 0.80 -3.07 -8.34
N MET A 133 0.93 -3.59 -7.11
CA MET A 133 2.25 -3.83 -6.51
C MET A 133 3.08 -4.84 -7.29
N ASN A 134 2.48 -5.95 -7.73
CA ASN A 134 3.18 -6.94 -8.54
C ASN A 134 3.65 -6.37 -9.89
N HIS A 135 2.85 -5.50 -10.51
CA HIS A 135 3.25 -4.80 -11.74
C HIS A 135 4.50 -3.94 -11.49
N ILE A 136 4.54 -3.21 -10.37
CA ILE A 136 5.64 -2.30 -10.05
C ILE A 136 6.90 -3.03 -9.65
N PHE A 137 6.78 -4.13 -8.90
CA PHE A 137 7.93 -4.98 -8.59
C PHE A 137 8.64 -5.41 -9.87
N LEU A 138 7.87 -5.87 -10.87
CA LEU A 138 8.40 -6.26 -12.16
C LEU A 138 8.96 -5.08 -12.95
N ALA A 139 8.19 -3.98 -13.08
CA ALA A 139 8.59 -2.82 -13.86
C ALA A 139 9.86 -2.15 -13.33
N ALA A 140 9.99 -2.03 -12.01
CA ALA A 140 11.16 -1.46 -11.37
C ALA A 140 12.41 -2.32 -11.66
N SER A 141 12.31 -3.64 -11.57
CA SER A 141 13.45 -4.52 -11.80
C SER A 141 13.86 -4.69 -13.26
N LEU A 142 12.96 -4.42 -14.21
CA LEU A 142 13.30 -4.45 -15.63
C LEU A 142 13.87 -3.11 -16.10
N ASP A 143 13.23 -1.99 -15.71
CA ASP A 143 13.41 -0.73 -16.44
C ASP A 143 14.00 0.41 -15.58
N LEU A 144 13.98 0.33 -14.23
CA LEU A 144 14.31 1.49 -13.38
C LEU A 144 15.73 2.00 -13.63
N GLU A 145 16.71 1.09 -13.65
CA GLU A 145 18.11 1.45 -13.85
C GLU A 145 18.32 2.09 -15.23
N GLU A 146 17.77 1.50 -16.29
CA GLU A 146 17.85 2.07 -17.65
C GLU A 146 17.21 3.46 -17.73
N ASN A 147 16.03 3.64 -17.12
CA ASN A 147 15.35 4.94 -17.08
C ASN A 147 16.17 6.01 -16.32
N ILE A 148 16.85 5.61 -15.24
CA ILE A 148 17.79 6.49 -14.52
C ILE A 148 18.99 6.85 -15.40
N GLN A 149 19.56 5.87 -16.10
CA GLN A 149 20.74 6.05 -16.95
C GLN A 149 20.47 7.02 -18.11
N ASN A 150 19.30 6.87 -18.74
CA ASN A 150 18.88 7.65 -19.90
C ASN A 150 18.17 8.97 -19.55
N ASN A 151 17.95 9.23 -18.25
CA ASN A 151 17.18 10.39 -17.76
C ASN A 151 15.76 10.45 -18.38
N THR A 152 15.11 9.29 -18.50
CA THR A 152 13.78 9.09 -19.08
C THR A 152 12.78 8.61 -18.02
N LEU A 153 12.88 9.15 -16.80
CA LEU A 153 11.99 8.83 -15.69
C LEU A 153 10.53 9.14 -16.08
N GLN A 154 9.74 8.07 -16.17
CA GLN A 154 8.31 8.11 -16.52
C GLN A 154 7.54 7.01 -15.77
N ILE A 155 8.06 6.55 -14.63
CA ILE A 155 7.48 5.40 -13.92
C ILE A 155 6.11 5.81 -13.38
N ALA A 156 5.97 7.01 -12.83
CA ALA A 156 4.70 7.52 -12.33
C ALA A 156 3.63 7.53 -13.43
N LYS A 157 3.96 8.11 -14.59
CA LYS A 157 3.05 8.19 -15.74
C LYS A 157 2.69 6.83 -16.33
N LYS A 158 3.66 5.92 -16.44
CA LYS A 158 3.41 4.54 -16.91
C LYS A 158 2.49 3.81 -15.94
N LEU A 159 2.70 4.01 -14.65
CA LEU A 159 1.89 3.40 -13.61
C LEU A 159 0.47 3.96 -13.59
N GLU A 160 0.31 5.28 -13.68
CA GLU A 160 -0.99 5.94 -13.86
C GLU A 160 -1.75 5.34 -15.04
N SER A 161 -1.08 5.20 -16.18
CA SER A 161 -1.67 4.61 -17.38
C SER A 161 -2.11 3.16 -17.14
N PHE A 162 -1.27 2.36 -16.47
CA PHE A 162 -1.59 0.96 -16.15
C PHE A 162 -2.82 0.86 -15.22
N VAL A 163 -2.83 1.64 -14.14
CA VAL A 163 -3.93 1.67 -13.16
C VAL A 163 -5.24 2.10 -13.83
N GLY A 164 -5.21 3.17 -14.64
CA GLY A 164 -6.39 3.66 -15.36
C GLY A 164 -6.90 2.68 -16.41
N GLN A 165 -6.02 2.06 -17.20
CA GLN A 165 -6.40 1.07 -18.22
C GLN A 165 -7.10 -0.17 -17.63
N HIS A 166 -6.67 -0.59 -16.45
CA HIS A 166 -7.21 -1.77 -15.77
C HIS A 166 -8.29 -1.43 -14.72
N GLN A 167 -8.64 -0.14 -14.58
CA GLN A 167 -9.63 0.35 -13.61
C GLN A 167 -9.34 -0.09 -12.16
N LEU A 168 -8.05 -0.11 -11.79
CA LEU A 168 -7.60 -0.64 -10.49
C LEU A 168 -7.67 0.39 -9.36
N GLY A 169 -7.86 1.67 -9.69
CA GLY A 169 -7.85 2.78 -8.73
C GLY A 169 -7.91 4.13 -9.42
N GLU A 170 -7.85 5.18 -8.60
CA GLU A 170 -7.92 6.58 -9.01
C GLU A 170 -6.66 7.29 -8.51
N VAL A 171 -6.06 8.17 -9.31
CA VAL A 171 -4.91 8.98 -8.87
C VAL A 171 -5.39 10.00 -7.83
N ILE A 172 -4.63 10.14 -6.75
CA ILE A 172 -4.84 11.21 -5.77
C ILE A 172 -4.07 12.43 -6.28
N ASN A 173 -4.79 13.50 -6.64
CA ASN A 173 -4.16 14.76 -7.03
C ASN A 173 -3.98 15.63 -5.77
N ASP A 174 -2.84 16.32 -5.67
CA ASP A 174 -2.52 17.20 -4.53
C ASP A 174 -3.59 18.29 -4.26
N ASP A 175 -4.45 18.59 -5.24
CA ASP A 175 -5.54 19.57 -5.09
C ASP A 175 -6.66 19.08 -4.13
N ASP A 176 -6.85 17.75 -3.98
CA ASP A 176 -7.87 17.17 -3.09
C ASP A 176 -7.49 17.20 -1.60
N LEU A 177 -6.23 17.50 -1.27
CA LEU A 177 -5.76 17.66 0.11
C LEU A 177 -6.10 19.03 0.70
N SER A 178 -6.48 20.01 -0.14
CA SER A 178 -6.82 21.36 0.29
C SER A 178 -8.21 21.49 0.93
N GLU A 179 -9.11 20.53 0.70
CA GLU A 179 -10.43 20.50 1.34
C GLU A 179 -10.42 19.83 2.73
N ILE A 180 -9.36 19.10 3.10
CA ILE A 180 -9.29 18.34 4.36
C ILE A 180 -8.63 19.17 5.49
N CYS A 181 -7.89 20.22 5.17
CA CYS A 181 -7.30 21.15 6.16
C CYS A 181 -8.01 22.52 6.23
N GLY A 182 -9.20 22.65 5.63
CA GLY A 182 -10.02 23.86 5.68
C GLY A 182 -11.15 23.76 6.71
N ASN A 183 -10.83 23.86 8.00
CA ASN A 183 -11.68 24.44 9.06
C ASN A 183 -10.87 24.69 10.34
#